data_AF-A0A1G4PS50-F1
#
_entry.id   AF-A0A1G4PS50-F1
#
_cell.length_a   1.000
_cell.length_b   1.000
_cell.length_c   1.000
_cell.angle_alpha   90.00
_cell.angle_beta   90.00
_cell.angle_gamma   90.00
#
_symmetry.space_group_name_H-M   'P 1'
#
loop_
_entity.id
_entity.type
_entity.pdbx_description
1 polymer ?
#
loop_
_entity_poly.entity_id
_entity_poly.type
_entity_poly.pdbx_seq_one_letter_code
_entity_poly.pdbx_strand_id
1 'polypeptide(L)'
;MTSQEFLTQYGSVKGVVLMLLVGFFAIALSLALIILSSFIMGKRFKAKKEQVEYAKLAILNLSERLFELIFSATFILLFVALYFMFSYFGVNSVPLQAFWEKYNGIILLIFILMSVSLNSWMDNHIIPLKYLRPGDRSAMRLIGMIYMMVIFIYIKYIYVDSNYDAIIMYFITLIIGRFIYFDASMKDFQNVMKNALDSLPLLCLALMCSALIAHFGFGSGYLLHKNGVVFNLFLGHLYLLVWIFIINRLKLLRHIIKML
;
A
#
# COMPACT_ATOMS: atom_id res chain seq x y z
N MET A 1 -13.93 7.99 22.23
CA MET A 1 -13.09 9.21 22.10
C MET A 1 -13.95 10.27 21.46
N THR A 2 -13.99 11.48 22.01
CA THR A 2 -14.78 12.57 21.43
C THR A 2 -14.08 13.10 20.17
N SER A 3 -14.83 13.67 19.22
CA SER A 3 -14.27 14.23 17.97
C SER A 3 -13.20 15.31 18.23
N GLN A 4 -13.27 16.01 19.37
CA GLN A 4 -12.28 17.01 19.77
C GLN A 4 -10.96 16.39 20.24
N GLU A 5 -11.00 15.34 21.07
CA GLU A 5 -9.80 14.60 21.49
C GLU A 5 -9.05 13.99 20.29
N PHE A 6 -9.78 13.61 19.25
CA PHE A 6 -9.21 13.09 18.01
C PHE A 6 -8.41 14.17 17.28
N LEU A 7 -8.99 15.34 17.09
CA LEU A 7 -8.31 16.45 16.42
C LEU A 7 -7.08 16.93 17.20
N THR A 8 -7.13 16.93 18.54
CA THR A 8 -5.97 17.33 19.37
C THR A 8 -4.83 16.32 19.32
N GLN A 9 -5.13 15.01 19.26
CA GLN A 9 -4.10 13.97 19.21
C GLN A 9 -3.39 13.94 17.85
N TYR A 10 -4.15 13.82 16.75
CA TYR A 10 -3.59 13.74 15.39
C TYR A 10 -3.17 15.11 14.83
N GLY A 11 -3.59 16.21 15.47
CA GLY A 11 -3.09 17.56 15.21
C GLY A 11 -1.81 17.92 15.99
N SER A 12 -1.33 17.02 16.85
CA SER A 12 -0.12 17.27 17.65
C SER A 12 1.11 17.41 16.74
N VAL A 13 1.71 18.60 16.75
CA VAL A 13 2.90 18.93 15.95
C VAL A 13 4.02 17.91 16.17
N LYS A 14 4.23 17.48 17.43
CA LYS A 14 5.27 16.49 17.77
C LYS A 14 5.04 15.15 17.07
N GLY A 15 3.79 14.67 17.06
CA GLY A 15 3.43 13.41 16.44
C GLY A 15 3.48 13.46 14.91
N VAL A 16 2.96 14.54 14.32
CA VAL A 16 3.03 14.77 12.87
C VAL A 16 4.49 14.81 12.38
N VAL A 17 5.37 15.54 13.08
CA VAL A 17 6.79 15.62 12.73
C VAL A 17 7.47 14.27 12.87
N LEU A 18 7.21 13.52 13.95
CA LEU A 18 7.75 12.18 14.15
C LEU A 18 7.35 11.25 12.98
N MET A 19 6.06 11.21 12.63
CA MET A 19 5.56 10.35 11.56
C MET A 19 6.10 10.75 10.19
N LEU A 20 6.28 12.05 9.93
CA LEU A 20 6.95 12.52 8.72
C LEU A 20 8.42 12.08 8.69
N LEU A 21 9.16 12.16 9.79
CA LEU A 21 10.56 11.71 9.85
C LEU A 21 10.69 10.19 9.64
N VAL A 22 9.83 9.41 10.28
CA VAL A 22 9.81 7.95 10.10
C VAL A 22 9.43 7.59 8.67
N GLY A 23 8.43 8.25 8.09
CA GLY A 23 8.04 8.06 6.69
C GLY A 23 9.16 8.39 5.72
N PHE A 24 9.91 9.49 5.97
CA PHE A 24 11.10 9.84 5.20
C PHE A 24 12.14 8.72 5.27
N PHE A 25 12.46 8.28 6.48
CA PHE A 25 13.46 7.25 6.71
C PHE A 25 13.08 5.92 6.06
N ALA A 26 11.82 5.49 6.19
CA ALA A 26 11.32 4.26 5.58
C ALA A 26 11.49 4.29 4.05
N ILE A 27 11.09 5.39 3.41
CA ILE A 27 11.21 5.52 1.95
C ILE A 27 12.68 5.66 1.54
N ALA A 28 13.47 6.50 2.22
CA ALA A 28 14.90 6.67 1.92
C ALA A 28 15.66 5.34 2.02
N LEU A 29 15.38 4.54 3.07
CA LEU A 29 15.96 3.22 3.26
C LEU A 29 15.54 2.26 2.14
N SER A 30 14.26 2.23 1.77
CA SER A 30 13.78 1.39 0.67
C SER A 30 14.43 1.75 -0.67
N LEU A 31 14.60 3.04 -0.98
CA LEU A 31 15.30 3.52 -2.17
C LEU A 31 16.79 3.19 -2.12
N ALA A 32 17.45 3.32 -0.98
CA ALA A 32 18.85 2.94 -0.83
C ALA A 32 19.06 1.44 -1.12
N LEU A 33 18.15 0.58 -0.63
CA LEU A 33 18.18 -0.86 -0.91
C LEU A 33 17.92 -1.17 -2.39
N ILE A 34 17.02 -0.43 -3.06
CA ILE A 34 16.79 -0.55 -4.52
C ILE A 34 18.04 -0.14 -5.31
N ILE A 35 18.69 0.96 -4.91
CA ILE A 35 19.93 1.43 -5.55
C ILE A 35 21.03 0.38 -5.40
N LEU A 36 21.24 -0.13 -4.18
CA LEU A 36 22.24 -1.15 -3.89
C LEU A 36 22.00 -2.44 -4.70
N SER A 37 20.75 -2.94 -4.71
CA SER A 37 20.40 -4.16 -5.46
C SER A 37 20.58 -3.97 -6.96
N SER A 38 20.25 -2.79 -7.50
CA SER A 38 20.44 -2.44 -8.91
C SER A 38 21.92 -2.46 -9.31
N PHE A 39 22.83 -1.97 -8.47
CA PHE A 39 24.28 -2.07 -8.73
C PHE A 39 24.80 -3.49 -8.64
N ILE A 40 24.35 -4.26 -7.64
CA ILE A 40 24.77 -5.66 -7.47
C ILE A 40 24.36 -6.49 -8.70
N MET A 41 23.13 -6.32 -9.18
CA MET A 41 22.66 -6.98 -10.41
C MET A 41 23.39 -6.47 -11.65
N GLY A 42 23.70 -5.17 -11.71
CA GLY A 42 24.46 -4.56 -12.80
C GLY A 42 25.87 -5.14 -12.98
N LYS A 43 26.52 -5.63 -11.91
CA LYS A 43 27.87 -6.25 -12.00
C LYS A 43 27.96 -7.47 -12.94
N ARG A 44 26.83 -8.01 -13.39
CA ARG A 44 26.79 -9.10 -14.39
C ARG A 44 27.21 -8.65 -15.80
N PHE A 45 27.12 -7.35 -16.10
CA PHE A 45 27.57 -6.81 -17.40
C PHE A 45 29.07 -6.56 -17.38
N LYS A 46 29.77 -6.83 -18.50
CA LYS A 46 31.23 -6.65 -18.58
C LYS A 46 31.65 -5.19 -18.73
N ALA A 47 30.86 -4.39 -19.45
CA ALA A 47 31.19 -2.99 -19.74
C ALA A 47 30.64 -2.05 -18.66
N LYS A 48 31.50 -1.20 -18.07
CA LYS A 48 31.11 -0.22 -17.03
C LYS A 48 29.95 0.69 -17.47
N LYS A 49 29.91 1.07 -18.75
CA LYS A 49 28.83 1.89 -19.33
C LYS A 49 27.48 1.17 -19.31
N GLU A 50 27.45 -0.11 -19.66
CA GLU A 50 26.24 -0.94 -19.66
C GLU A 50 25.76 -1.23 -18.23
N GLN A 51 26.69 -1.47 -17.30
CA GLN A 51 26.36 -1.65 -15.87
C GLN A 51 25.60 -0.44 -15.31
N VAL A 52 26.09 0.77 -15.61
CA VAL A 52 25.51 2.02 -15.12
C VAL A 52 24.16 2.28 -15.78
N GLU A 53 24.04 2.14 -17.10
CA GLU A 53 22.76 2.30 -17.82
C GLU A 53 21.68 1.33 -17.31
N TYR A 54 22.04 0.06 -17.10
CA TYR A 54 21.14 -0.92 -16.50
C TYR A 54 20.69 -0.49 -15.10
N ALA A 55 21.63 -0.10 -14.24
CA ALA A 55 21.32 0.31 -12.87
C ALA A 55 20.37 1.52 -12.86
N LYS A 56 20.57 2.51 -13.74
CA LYS A 56 19.70 3.69 -13.87
C LYS A 56 18.26 3.30 -14.23
N LEU A 57 18.08 2.43 -15.22
CA LEU A 57 16.76 1.94 -15.62
C LEU A 57 16.11 1.08 -14.54
N ALA A 58 16.88 0.21 -13.89
CA ALA A 58 16.39 -0.64 -12.80
C ALA A 58 15.92 0.19 -11.60
N ILE A 59 16.67 1.22 -11.20
CA ILE A 59 16.30 2.13 -10.12
C ILE A 59 14.95 2.80 -10.41
N LEU A 60 14.75 3.33 -11.63
CA LEU A 60 13.47 3.97 -12.00
C LEU A 60 12.31 2.98 -11.95
N ASN A 61 12.47 1.82 -12.60
CA ASN A 61 11.42 0.82 -12.70
C ASN A 61 11.02 0.27 -11.32
N LEU A 62 12.00 -0.14 -10.51
CA LEU A 62 11.74 -0.68 -9.16
C LEU A 62 11.16 0.36 -8.21
N SER A 63 11.60 1.61 -8.29
CA SER A 63 11.04 2.69 -7.47
C SER A 63 9.60 3.02 -7.86
N GLU A 64 9.30 3.09 -9.16
CA GLU A 64 7.93 3.31 -9.65
C GLU A 64 6.99 2.18 -9.18
N ARG A 65 7.43 0.93 -9.26
CA ARG A 65 6.66 -0.22 -8.77
C ARG A 65 6.45 -0.19 -7.26
N LEU A 66 7.46 0.21 -6.48
CA LEU A 66 7.31 0.36 -5.02
C LEU A 66 6.24 1.40 -4.70
N PHE A 67 6.30 2.55 -5.38
CA PHE A 67 5.36 3.64 -5.17
C PHE A 67 3.94 3.26 -5.58
N GLU A 68 3.78 2.58 -6.73
CA GLU A 68 2.50 2.03 -7.18
C GLU A 68 1.92 1.07 -6.14
N LEU A 69 2.75 0.19 -5.57
CA LEU A 69 2.32 -0.77 -4.55
C LEU A 69 1.83 -0.08 -3.27
N ILE A 70 2.58 0.89 -2.73
CA ILE A 70 2.20 1.66 -1.53
C ILE A 70 0.94 2.49 -1.80
N PHE A 71 0.83 3.09 -2.98
CA PHE A 71 -0.31 3.89 -3.39
C PHE A 71 -1.59 3.05 -3.47
N SER A 72 -1.54 1.95 -4.22
CA SER A 72 -2.62 0.97 -4.37
C SER A 72 -3.15 0.46 -3.02
N ALA A 73 -2.23 0.12 -2.11
CA ALA A 73 -2.59 -0.27 -0.77
C ALA A 73 -3.30 0.81 0.04
N THR A 74 -2.89 2.06 -0.13
CA THR A 74 -3.47 3.18 0.62
C THR A 74 -4.92 3.42 0.22
N PHE A 75 -5.30 3.20 -1.05
CA PHE A 75 -6.70 3.25 -1.46
C PHE A 75 -7.54 2.15 -0.83
N ILE A 76 -7.02 0.92 -0.78
CA ILE A 76 -7.72 -0.17 -0.11
C ILE A 76 -7.91 0.15 1.38
N LEU A 77 -6.85 0.61 2.04
CA LEU A 77 -6.91 1.04 3.43
C LEU A 77 -7.90 2.20 3.62
N LEU A 78 -7.99 3.16 2.70
CA LEU A 78 -8.96 4.26 2.77
C LEU A 78 -10.39 3.74 2.89
N PHE A 79 -10.80 2.84 1.99
CA PHE A 79 -12.19 2.35 1.99
C PHE A 79 -12.49 1.46 3.18
N VAL A 80 -11.56 0.59 3.59
CA VAL A 80 -11.76 -0.23 4.78
C VAL A 80 -11.74 0.65 6.05
N ALA A 81 -10.88 1.66 6.11
CA ALA A 81 -10.85 2.64 7.19
C ALA A 81 -12.15 3.45 7.27
N LEU A 82 -12.71 3.88 6.14
CA LEU A 82 -14.00 4.55 6.08
C LEU A 82 -15.13 3.65 6.59
N TYR A 83 -15.15 2.37 6.19
CA TYR A 83 -16.12 1.39 6.69
C TYR A 83 -16.07 1.27 8.22
N PHE A 84 -14.88 1.15 8.81
CA PHE A 84 -14.73 1.11 10.27
C PHE A 84 -15.11 2.43 10.93
N MET A 85 -14.80 3.57 10.29
CA MET A 85 -15.14 4.89 10.79
C MET A 85 -16.67 5.09 10.84
N PHE A 86 -17.40 4.65 9.80
CA PHE A 86 -18.86 4.61 9.82
C PHE A 86 -19.37 3.67 10.91
N SER A 87 -18.82 2.46 11.02
CA SER A 87 -19.24 1.50 12.05
C SER A 87 -19.02 1.99 13.47
N TYR A 88 -18.00 2.81 13.72
CA TYR A 88 -17.61 3.24 15.06
C TYR A 88 -18.19 4.60 15.46
N PHE A 89 -18.31 5.54 14.51
CA PHE A 89 -18.75 6.92 14.79
C PHE A 89 -20.09 7.30 14.15
N GLY A 90 -20.49 6.65 13.05
CA GLY A 90 -21.58 7.10 12.19
C GLY A 90 -22.96 6.55 12.55
N VAL A 91 -23.04 5.50 13.35
CA VAL A 91 -24.28 4.75 13.60
C VAL A 91 -24.77 5.01 15.03
N ASN A 92 -25.19 6.25 15.30
CA ASN A 92 -25.62 6.66 16.65
C ASN A 92 -27.14 6.63 16.85
N SER A 93 -27.92 6.38 15.80
CA SER A 93 -29.38 6.30 15.88
C SER A 93 -29.86 4.85 15.76
N VAL A 94 -30.78 4.46 16.64
CA VAL A 94 -31.38 3.11 16.74
C VAL A 94 -31.82 2.53 15.38
N PRO A 95 -32.50 3.27 14.47
CA PRO A 95 -32.88 2.72 13.16
C PRO A 95 -31.71 2.52 12.20
N LEU A 96 -30.68 3.39 12.24
CA LEU A 96 -29.48 3.22 11.42
C LEU A 96 -28.64 2.03 11.90
N GLN A 97 -28.66 1.73 13.20
CA GLN A 97 -27.95 0.57 13.76
C GLN A 97 -28.53 -0.75 13.27
N ALA A 98 -29.85 -0.89 13.31
CA ALA A 98 -30.52 -2.08 12.78
C ALA A 98 -30.27 -2.27 11.27
N PHE A 99 -30.23 -1.18 10.50
CA PHE A 99 -29.87 -1.24 9.09
C PHE A 99 -28.40 -1.64 8.88
N TRP A 100 -27.48 -1.04 9.64
CA TRP A 100 -26.05 -1.34 9.55
C TRP A 100 -25.77 -2.81 9.88
N GLU A 101 -26.30 -3.32 10.99
CA GLU A 101 -26.13 -4.72 11.39
C GLU A 101 -26.68 -5.71 10.34
N LYS A 102 -27.77 -5.35 9.67
CA LYS A 102 -28.37 -6.19 8.62
C LYS A 102 -27.59 -6.20 7.31
N TYR A 103 -26.96 -5.08 6.94
CA TYR A 103 -26.33 -4.90 5.62
C TYR A 103 -24.80 -4.70 5.65
N ASN A 104 -24.17 -4.80 6.83
CA ASN A 104 -22.74 -4.52 7.03
C ASN A 104 -21.83 -5.25 6.03
N GLY A 105 -22.05 -6.54 5.76
CA GLY A 105 -21.24 -7.33 4.84
C GLY A 105 -21.39 -6.88 3.38
N ILE A 106 -22.61 -6.54 2.96
CA ILE A 106 -22.87 -6.04 1.61
C ILE A 106 -22.26 -4.65 1.43
N ILE A 107 -22.39 -3.78 2.44
CA ILE A 107 -21.78 -2.45 2.43
C ILE A 107 -20.25 -2.57 2.36
N LEU A 108 -19.65 -3.44 3.19
CA LEU A 108 -18.22 -3.70 3.17
C LEU A 108 -17.76 -4.18 1.78
N LEU A 109 -18.48 -5.11 1.17
CA LEU A 109 -18.17 -5.59 -0.18
C LEU A 109 -18.21 -4.46 -1.22
N ILE A 110 -19.21 -3.59 -1.17
CA ILE A 110 -19.32 -2.42 -2.06
C ILE A 110 -18.13 -1.48 -1.88
N PHE A 111 -17.71 -1.22 -0.64
CA PHE A 111 -16.55 -0.38 -0.35
C PHE A 111 -15.25 -0.97 -0.92
N ILE A 112 -15.05 -2.28 -0.78
CA ILE A 112 -13.86 -2.93 -1.34
C ILE A 112 -13.92 -2.92 -2.89
N LEU A 113 -15.08 -3.18 -3.50
CA LEU A 113 -15.25 -3.07 -4.96
C LEU A 113 -14.96 -1.65 -5.46
N MET A 114 -15.47 -0.63 -4.77
CA MET A 114 -15.21 0.77 -5.10
C MET A 114 -13.72 1.09 -4.99
N SER A 115 -13.04 0.59 -3.96
CA SER A 115 -11.59 0.75 -3.83
C SER A 115 -10.83 0.16 -5.02
N VAL A 116 -11.18 -1.06 -5.44
CA VAL A 116 -10.49 -1.74 -6.55
C VAL A 116 -10.73 -0.99 -7.86
N SER A 117 -11.96 -0.52 -8.11
CA SER A 117 -12.31 0.27 -9.28
C SER A 117 -11.58 1.63 -9.30
N LEU A 118 -11.54 2.35 -8.18
CA LEU A 118 -10.82 3.63 -8.08
C LEU A 118 -9.32 3.46 -8.25
N ASN A 119 -8.74 2.40 -7.68
CA ASN A 119 -7.33 2.08 -7.89
C ASN A 119 -7.04 1.91 -9.39
N SER A 120 -7.88 1.15 -10.10
CA SER A 120 -7.75 0.98 -11.55
C SER A 120 -7.95 2.27 -12.35
N TRP A 121 -8.76 3.22 -11.88
CA TRP A 121 -8.94 4.53 -12.51
C TRP A 121 -7.72 5.44 -12.27
N MET A 122 -7.21 5.45 -11.05
CA MET A 122 -6.06 6.26 -10.63
C MET A 122 -4.77 5.86 -11.36
N ASP A 123 -4.57 4.55 -11.59
CA ASP A 123 -3.46 4.00 -12.39
C ASP A 123 -3.39 4.60 -13.81
N ASN A 124 -4.54 5.02 -14.35
CA ASN A 124 -4.62 5.61 -15.68
C ASN A 124 -4.47 7.13 -15.69
N HIS A 125 -4.80 7.82 -14.59
CA HIS A 125 -4.95 9.28 -14.58
C HIS A 125 -3.88 10.04 -13.78
N ILE A 126 -3.41 9.51 -12.65
CA ILE A 126 -2.64 10.34 -11.67
C ILE A 126 -1.14 10.07 -11.71
N ILE A 127 -0.72 8.83 -12.05
CA ILE A 127 0.69 8.49 -12.18
C ILE A 127 0.88 7.79 -13.53
N PRO A 128 1.24 8.51 -14.61
CA PRO A 128 1.67 7.83 -15.83
C PRO A 128 2.97 7.10 -15.50
N LEU A 129 2.86 5.80 -15.24
CA LEU A 129 3.97 4.87 -15.04
C LEU A 129 4.74 4.76 -16.37
N LYS A 130 5.73 5.64 -16.55
CA LYS A 130 6.43 5.83 -17.83
C LYS A 130 7.42 4.72 -18.12
N TYR A 131 7.90 4.00 -17.11
CA TYR A 131 8.95 2.97 -17.27
C TYR A 131 8.47 1.55 -16.92
N LEU A 132 7.17 1.39 -16.63
CA LEU A 132 6.58 0.10 -16.33
C LEU A 132 6.36 -0.71 -17.62
N ARG A 133 6.82 -1.97 -17.64
CA ARG A 133 6.60 -2.84 -18.81
C ARG A 133 5.10 -3.19 -18.92
N PRO A 134 4.53 -3.32 -20.13
CA PRO A 134 3.10 -3.58 -20.33
C PRO A 134 2.53 -4.82 -19.60
N GLY A 135 3.37 -5.83 -19.31
CA GLY A 135 2.97 -7.02 -18.54
C GLY A 135 3.10 -6.89 -17.02
N ASP A 136 3.84 -5.90 -16.52
CA ASP A 136 4.14 -5.74 -15.09
C ASP A 136 2.96 -5.10 -14.34
N ARG A 137 2.13 -4.28 -15.01
CA ARG A 137 0.99 -3.60 -14.37
C ARG A 137 -0.04 -4.57 -13.77
N SER A 138 -0.39 -5.63 -14.49
CA SER A 138 -1.33 -6.64 -13.99
C SER A 138 -0.73 -7.43 -12.83
N ALA A 139 0.57 -7.72 -12.89
CA ALA A 139 1.30 -8.33 -11.77
C ALA A 139 1.36 -7.39 -10.55
N MET A 140 1.62 -6.09 -10.72
CA MET A 140 1.65 -5.09 -9.63
C MET A 140 0.33 -5.02 -8.89
N ARG A 141 -0.78 -5.04 -9.64
CA ARG A 141 -2.11 -5.05 -9.02
C ARG A 141 -2.40 -6.36 -8.28
N LEU A 142 -1.90 -7.51 -8.75
CA LEU A 142 -1.99 -8.78 -8.01
C LEU A 142 -1.16 -8.76 -6.72
N ILE A 143 0.09 -8.29 -6.80
CA ILE A 143 0.97 -8.14 -5.64
C ILE A 143 0.36 -7.17 -4.63
N GLY A 144 -0.29 -6.10 -5.09
CA GLY A 144 -1.05 -5.19 -4.22
C GLY A 144 -2.16 -5.87 -3.43
N MET A 145 -2.87 -6.81 -4.04
CA MET A 145 -3.88 -7.60 -3.31
C MET A 145 -3.23 -8.57 -2.31
N ILE A 146 -2.13 -9.23 -2.68
CA ILE A 146 -1.36 -10.10 -1.78
C ILE A 146 -0.81 -9.30 -0.60
N TYR A 147 -0.27 -8.12 -0.86
CA TYR A 147 0.20 -7.16 0.13
C TYR A 147 -0.88 -6.80 1.15
N MET A 148 -2.06 -6.42 0.66
CA MET A 148 -3.18 -6.10 1.53
C MET A 148 -3.67 -7.32 2.32
N MET A 149 -3.67 -8.51 1.72
CA MET A 149 -4.00 -9.75 2.41
C MET A 149 -3.04 -10.02 3.57
N VAL A 150 -1.73 -9.85 3.37
CA VAL A 150 -0.73 -10.00 4.46
C VAL A 150 -0.98 -9.00 5.58
N ILE A 151 -1.28 -7.73 5.26
CA ILE A 151 -1.64 -6.72 6.26
C ILE A 151 -2.87 -7.14 7.06
N PHE A 152 -3.96 -7.58 6.42
CA PHE A 152 -5.18 -7.94 7.14
C PHE A 152 -5.02 -9.19 7.99
N ILE A 153 -4.28 -10.20 7.51
CA ILE A 153 -3.93 -11.39 8.31
C ILE A 153 -3.13 -10.98 9.54
N TYR A 154 -2.16 -10.08 9.38
CA TYR A 154 -1.36 -9.57 10.50
C TYR A 154 -2.20 -8.81 11.52
N ILE A 155 -3.12 -7.94 11.07
CA ILE A 155 -4.04 -7.23 11.96
C ILE A 155 -4.93 -8.23 12.70
N LYS A 156 -5.50 -9.23 12.01
CA LYS A 156 -6.28 -10.28 12.66
C LYS A 156 -5.48 -10.99 13.75
N TYR A 157 -4.22 -11.34 13.47
CA TYR A 157 -3.35 -12.03 14.42
C TYR A 157 -3.16 -11.25 15.73
N ILE A 158 -3.06 -9.92 15.65
CA ILE A 158 -2.84 -9.06 16.84
C ILE A 158 -4.14 -8.78 17.60
N TYR A 159 -5.26 -8.56 16.90
CA TYR A 159 -6.49 -8.05 17.54
C TYR A 159 -7.55 -9.11 17.82
N VAL A 160 -7.40 -10.34 17.29
CA VAL A 160 -8.30 -11.49 17.53
C VAL A 160 -9.78 -11.11 17.37
N ASP A 161 -10.10 -10.25 16.40
CA ASP A 161 -11.45 -9.74 16.16
C ASP A 161 -12.03 -10.39 14.89
N SER A 162 -13.24 -10.93 15.00
CA SER A 162 -13.97 -11.60 13.92
C SER A 162 -14.37 -10.65 12.79
N ASN A 163 -14.39 -9.32 13.02
CA ASN A 163 -14.68 -8.35 11.96
C ASN A 163 -13.67 -8.41 10.80
N TYR A 164 -12.45 -8.86 11.07
CA TYR A 164 -11.43 -9.04 10.05
C TYR A 164 -11.63 -10.30 9.20
N ASP A 165 -12.41 -11.28 9.66
CA ASP A 165 -12.69 -12.50 8.90
C ASP A 165 -13.50 -12.20 7.63
N ALA A 166 -14.51 -11.33 7.75
CA ALA A 166 -15.30 -10.89 6.61
C ALA A 166 -14.43 -10.12 5.60
N ILE A 167 -13.55 -9.23 6.07
CA ILE A 167 -12.63 -8.46 5.21
C ILE A 167 -11.68 -9.41 4.47
N ILE A 168 -11.05 -10.34 5.19
CA ILE A 168 -10.12 -11.31 4.59
C ILE A 168 -10.86 -12.20 3.59
N MET A 169 -12.05 -12.69 3.93
CA MET A 169 -12.86 -13.52 3.05
C MET A 169 -13.22 -12.77 1.76
N TYR A 170 -13.67 -11.51 1.85
CA TYR A 170 -13.95 -10.71 0.66
C TYR A 170 -12.70 -10.43 -0.18
N PHE A 171 -11.55 -10.21 0.46
CA PHE A 171 -10.27 -10.08 -0.26
C PHE A 171 -9.88 -11.36 -1.00
N ILE A 172 -10.06 -12.52 -0.36
CA ILE A 172 -9.84 -13.83 -1.00
C ILE A 172 -10.79 -14.00 -2.18
N THR A 173 -12.08 -13.70 -2.01
CA THR A 173 -13.07 -13.77 -3.10
C THR A 173 -12.72 -12.82 -4.25
N LEU A 174 -12.17 -11.64 -3.99
CA LEU A 174 -11.72 -10.71 -5.04
C LEU A 174 -10.47 -11.19 -5.77
N ILE A 175 -9.51 -11.75 -5.04
CA ILE A 175 -8.32 -12.38 -5.61
C ILE A 175 -8.75 -13.54 -6.52
N ILE A 176 -9.62 -14.43 -6.02
CA ILE A 176 -10.17 -15.56 -6.77
C ILE A 176 -10.98 -15.07 -7.98
N GLY A 177 -11.89 -14.11 -7.81
CA GLY A 177 -12.71 -13.57 -8.90
C GLY A 177 -11.86 -12.93 -10.00
N ARG A 178 -10.75 -12.29 -9.62
CA ARG A 178 -9.77 -11.80 -10.59
C ARG A 178 -9.07 -12.95 -11.31
N PHE A 179 -8.68 -14.01 -10.60
CA PHE A 179 -8.06 -15.17 -11.21
C PHE A 179 -9.01 -15.91 -12.17
N ILE A 180 -10.28 -16.01 -11.83
CA ILE A 180 -11.33 -16.56 -12.70
C ILE A 180 -11.52 -15.69 -13.94
N TYR A 181 -11.50 -14.35 -13.81
CA TYR A 181 -11.56 -13.44 -14.95
C TYR A 181 -10.35 -13.57 -15.90
N PHE A 182 -9.17 -13.90 -15.37
CA PHE A 182 -7.97 -14.22 -16.16
C PHE A 182 -7.99 -15.64 -16.77
N ASP A 183 -8.93 -16.50 -16.37
CA ASP A 183 -8.96 -17.92 -16.73
C ASP A 183 -9.46 -18.23 -18.15
N ALA A 184 -9.41 -17.25 -19.06
CA ALA A 184 -9.54 -17.52 -20.49
C ALA A 184 -8.22 -18.05 -21.11
N SER A 185 -7.08 -17.99 -20.39
CA SER A 185 -5.78 -18.51 -20.84
C SER A 185 -4.82 -18.81 -19.67
N MET A 186 -4.67 -20.09 -19.33
CA MET A 186 -3.72 -20.60 -18.32
C MET A 186 -2.27 -20.10 -18.48
N LYS A 187 -1.86 -19.76 -19.69
CA LYS A 187 -0.50 -19.25 -19.98
C LYS A 187 -0.29 -17.84 -19.45
N ASP A 188 -1.32 -17.00 -19.50
CA ASP A 188 -1.26 -15.63 -19.00
C ASP A 188 -1.20 -15.62 -17.47
N PHE A 189 -1.91 -16.53 -16.82
CA PHE A 189 -1.81 -16.73 -15.37
C PHE A 189 -0.39 -17.11 -14.92
N GLN A 190 0.25 -18.09 -15.57
CA GLN A 190 1.60 -18.52 -15.20
C GLN A 190 2.62 -17.38 -15.34
N ASN A 191 2.52 -16.60 -16.41
CA ASN A 191 3.39 -15.44 -16.61
C ASN A 191 3.16 -14.35 -15.55
N VAL A 192 1.90 -14.06 -15.20
CA VAL A 192 1.56 -13.10 -14.14
C VAL A 192 2.07 -13.57 -12.78
N MET A 193 1.93 -14.86 -12.46
CA MET A 193 2.40 -15.44 -11.20
C MET A 193 3.93 -15.40 -11.11
N LYS A 194 4.63 -15.77 -12.18
CA LYS A 194 6.10 -15.69 -12.23
C LYS A 194 6.59 -14.26 -12.03
N ASN A 195 5.98 -13.30 -12.71
CA ASN A 195 6.29 -11.89 -12.54
C ASN A 195 5.95 -11.40 -11.11
N ALA A 196 4.88 -11.91 -10.50
CA ALA A 196 4.52 -11.62 -9.11
C ALA A 196 5.57 -12.15 -8.12
N LEU A 197 6.07 -13.37 -8.34
CA LEU A 197 7.15 -13.97 -7.55
C LEU A 197 8.45 -13.18 -7.68
N ASP A 198 8.81 -12.75 -8.89
CA ASP A 198 9.99 -11.90 -9.14
C ASP A 198 9.87 -10.54 -8.44
N SER A 199 8.66 -10.15 -8.06
CA SER A 199 8.36 -8.91 -7.34
C SER A 199 8.26 -9.07 -5.83
N LEU A 200 8.41 -10.28 -5.28
CA LEU A 200 8.37 -10.51 -3.83
C LEU A 200 9.38 -9.67 -3.04
N PRO A 201 10.61 -9.40 -3.52
CA PRO A 201 11.51 -8.49 -2.80
C PRO A 201 10.92 -7.09 -2.62
N LEU A 202 10.17 -6.61 -3.62
CA LEU A 202 9.48 -5.33 -3.57
C LEU A 202 8.32 -5.36 -2.57
N LEU A 203 7.58 -6.48 -2.53
CA LEU A 203 6.54 -6.71 -1.53
C LEU A 203 7.11 -6.63 -0.12
N CYS A 204 8.25 -7.27 0.14
CA CYS A 204 8.94 -7.19 1.43
C CYS A 204 9.35 -5.75 1.79
N LEU A 205 9.84 -4.96 0.82
CA LEU A 205 10.17 -3.55 1.03
C LEU A 205 8.94 -2.72 1.40
N ALA A 206 7.82 -2.92 0.71
CA ALA A 206 6.57 -2.22 1.03
C ALA A 206 6.04 -2.62 2.42
N LEU A 207 6.09 -3.92 2.76
CA LEU A 207 5.71 -4.41 4.09
C LEU A 207 6.60 -3.84 5.17
N MET A 208 7.91 -3.72 4.91
CA MET A 208 8.86 -3.11 5.83
C MET A 208 8.55 -1.63 6.05
N CYS A 209 8.21 -0.86 5.01
CA CYS A 209 7.82 0.54 5.15
C CYS A 209 6.62 0.70 6.08
N SER A 210 5.61 -0.16 5.90
CA SER A 210 4.37 -0.12 6.68
C SER A 210 4.58 -0.64 8.10
N ALA A 211 5.42 -1.67 8.28
CA ALA A 211 5.81 -2.16 9.59
C ALA A 211 6.59 -1.10 10.38
N LEU A 212 7.50 -0.36 9.75
CA LEU A 212 8.23 0.74 10.40
C LEU A 212 7.28 1.84 10.87
N ILE A 213 6.41 2.33 9.99
CA ILE A 213 5.44 3.37 10.38
C ILE A 213 4.49 2.86 11.46
N ALA A 214 3.99 1.64 11.36
CA ALA A 214 3.11 1.08 12.38
C ALA A 214 3.86 0.95 13.72
N HIS A 215 5.07 0.39 13.73
CA HIS A 215 5.85 0.19 14.94
C HIS A 215 6.15 1.50 15.68
N PHE A 216 6.63 2.52 14.97
CA PHE A 216 6.91 3.82 15.58
C PHE A 216 5.63 4.61 15.89
N GLY A 217 4.62 4.52 15.05
CA GLY A 217 3.34 5.22 15.26
C GLY A 217 2.59 4.69 16.47
N PHE A 218 2.47 3.38 16.63
CA PHE A 218 1.84 2.75 17.81
C PHE A 218 2.76 2.82 19.04
N GLY A 219 4.07 2.60 18.86
CA GLY A 219 5.05 2.64 19.96
C GLY A 219 5.21 4.03 20.61
N SER A 220 5.00 5.11 19.85
CA SER A 220 4.99 6.48 20.38
C SER A 220 3.65 6.90 21.00
N GLY A 221 2.61 6.07 20.89
CA GLY A 221 1.25 6.39 21.33
C GLY A 221 0.52 7.41 20.44
N TYR A 222 1.11 7.79 19.31
CA TYR A 222 0.49 8.71 18.34
C TYR A 222 -0.64 8.03 17.57
N LEU A 223 -0.40 6.80 17.07
CA LEU A 223 -1.44 5.95 16.51
C LEU A 223 -2.13 5.20 17.66
N LEU A 224 -3.44 5.39 17.80
CA LEU A 224 -4.20 4.88 18.94
C LEU A 224 -4.80 3.50 18.64
N HIS A 225 -4.41 2.47 19.40
CA HIS A 225 -4.96 1.12 19.29
C HIS A 225 -6.50 1.06 19.38
N LYS A 226 -7.12 1.99 20.12
CA LYS A 226 -8.56 2.02 20.38
C LYS A 226 -9.43 2.48 19.22
N ASN A 227 -8.88 3.20 18.23
CA ASN A 227 -9.66 3.83 17.14
C ASN A 227 -9.76 2.97 15.87
N GLY A 228 -9.47 1.66 15.98
CA GLY A 228 -9.40 0.77 14.82
C GLY A 228 -8.02 0.86 14.14
N VAL A 229 -7.38 -0.30 14.01
CA VAL A 229 -5.97 -0.39 13.59
C VAL A 229 -5.83 -0.13 12.12
N VAL A 230 -6.83 -0.53 11.33
CA VAL A 230 -6.89 -0.24 9.89
C VAL A 230 -6.93 1.26 9.63
N PHE A 231 -7.72 2.01 10.41
CA PHE A 231 -7.81 3.46 10.27
C PHE A 231 -6.47 4.14 10.62
N ASN A 232 -5.82 3.71 11.70
CA ASN A 232 -4.49 4.23 12.05
C ASN A 232 -3.41 3.84 11.05
N LEU A 233 -3.47 2.63 10.49
CA LEU A 233 -2.54 2.18 9.46
C LEU A 233 -2.74 2.99 8.17
N PHE A 234 -4.00 3.28 7.81
CA PHE A 234 -4.33 4.22 6.72
C PHE A 234 -3.69 5.59 6.95
N LEU A 235 -3.87 6.20 8.14
CA LEU A 235 -3.23 7.47 8.48
C LEU A 235 -1.70 7.39 8.39
N GLY A 236 -1.10 6.29 8.86
CA GLY A 236 0.32 6.01 8.72
C GLY A 236 0.77 6.03 7.25
N HIS A 237 0.03 5.35 6.38
CA HIS A 237 0.32 5.31 4.94
C HIS A 237 0.21 6.68 4.26
N LEU A 238 -0.64 7.59 4.74
CA LEU A 238 -0.68 8.97 4.22
C LEU A 238 0.67 9.68 4.36
N TYR A 239 1.42 9.43 5.44
CA TYR A 239 2.77 9.99 5.60
C TYR A 239 3.77 9.43 4.58
N LEU A 240 3.65 8.15 4.20
CA LEU A 240 4.43 7.60 3.08
C LEU A 240 4.04 8.30 1.78
N LEU A 241 2.75 8.49 1.53
CA LEU A 241 2.27 9.16 0.32
C LEU A 241 2.79 10.59 0.17
N VAL A 242 2.86 11.35 1.27
CA VAL A 242 3.44 12.70 1.26
C VAL A 242 4.87 12.66 0.71
N TRP A 243 5.70 11.73 1.19
CA TRP A 243 7.08 11.61 0.71
C TRP A 243 7.19 11.08 -0.72
N ILE A 244 6.38 10.09 -1.10
CA ILE A 244 6.30 9.63 -2.50
C ILE A 244 5.95 10.81 -3.42
N PHE A 245 4.96 11.62 -3.03
CA PHE A 245 4.54 12.78 -3.80
C PHE A 245 5.65 13.83 -3.92
N ILE A 246 6.35 14.15 -2.82
CA ILE A 246 7.49 15.07 -2.81
C ILE A 246 8.59 14.55 -3.76
N ILE A 247 8.99 13.28 -3.63
CA ILE A 247 10.04 12.65 -4.45
C ILE A 247 9.67 12.70 -5.93
N ASN A 248 8.42 12.38 -6.27
CA ASN A 248 7.94 12.37 -7.64
C ASN A 248 7.87 13.78 -8.23
N ARG A 249 7.31 14.76 -7.49
CA ARG A 249 7.18 16.15 -7.94
C ARG A 249 8.52 16.86 -8.12
N LEU A 250 9.45 16.65 -7.20
CA LEU A 250 10.81 17.20 -7.28
C LEU A 250 11.71 16.42 -8.24
N LYS A 251 11.23 15.30 -8.81
CA LYS A 251 12.00 14.39 -9.67
C LYS A 251 13.34 14.01 -9.03
N LEU A 252 13.36 13.77 -7.71
CA LEU A 252 14.60 13.52 -6.96
C LEU A 252 15.35 12.29 -7.49
N LEU A 253 14.61 11.22 -7.81
CA LEU A 253 15.17 10.01 -8.43
C LEU A 253 15.94 10.34 -9.72
N ARG A 254 15.41 11.23 -10.56
CA ARG A 254 16.08 11.65 -11.81
C ARG A 254 17.35 12.44 -11.54
N HIS A 255 17.39 13.25 -10.48
CA HIS A 255 18.60 13.99 -10.09
C HIS A 255 19.67 13.04 -9.54
N ILE A 256 19.29 12.09 -8.66
CA ILE A 256 20.19 11.06 -8.13
C ILE A 256 20.80 10.25 -9.28
N ILE A 257 19.98 9.83 -10.25
CA ILE A 257 20.41 9.08 -11.44
C ILE A 257 21.36 9.88 -12.35
N LYS A 258 21.19 11.20 -12.45
CA LYS A 258 22.10 12.05 -13.23
C LYS A 258 23.47 12.21 -12.57
N MET A 259 23.54 12.15 -11.24
CA MET A 259 24.79 12.26 -10.49
C MET A 259 25.59 10.95 -10.45
N LEU A 260 25.02 9.86 -10.95
CA LEU A 260 25.55 8.50 -10.94
C LEU A 260 26.19 8.13 -12.29
#